data_AF-A0A3M3RNQ0-F1
#
_entry.id   AF-A0A3M3RNQ0-F1
#
_cell.length_a   1.000
_cell.length_b   1.000
_cell.length_c   1.000
_cell.angle_alpha   90.00
_cell.angle_beta   90.00
_cell.angle_gamma   90.00
#
_symmetry.space_group_name_H-M   'P 1'
#
loop_
_entity.id
_entity.type
_entity.pdbx_description
1 polymer ?
#
loop_
_entity_poly.entity_id
_entity_poly.type
_entity_poly.pdbx_seq_one_letter_code
_entity_poly.pdbx_strand_id
1 'polypeptide(L)' 'QRPCALWDFLQNYMDTSGPIPDIPLFEPYRHLDPVTARYDQQRGRNPRYWIDMDDATFKAEVDAMWQRVYAIDTF' A
#
# COMPACT_ATOMS: atom_id res chain seq x y z
N GLN A 1 9.11 -11.00 19.40
CA GLN A 1 10.03 -10.90 18.25
C GLN A 1 9.29 -10.09 17.20
N ARG A 2 9.85 -8.99 16.68
CA ARG A 2 9.18 -8.24 15.59
C ARG A 2 9.22 -9.16 14.36
N PRO A 3 8.08 -9.64 13.84
CA PRO A 3 8.12 -10.41 12.61
C PRO A 3 8.72 -9.52 11.53
N CYS A 4 9.55 -10.12 10.69
CA CYS A 4 10.41 -9.43 9.74
C CYS A 4 9.58 -8.76 8.63
N ALA A 5 8.90 -7.65 8.95
CA ALA A 5 7.99 -6.92 8.07
C ALA A 5 8.66 -6.43 6.77
N LEU A 6 9.98 -6.30 6.76
CA LEU A 6 10.74 -5.97 5.55
C LEU A 6 10.78 -7.14 4.57
N TRP A 7 10.91 -8.39 5.04
CA TRP A 7 10.97 -9.55 4.16
C TRP A 7 9.60 -9.84 3.54
N ASP A 8 8.52 -9.77 4.34
CA ASP A 8 7.16 -9.89 3.83
C ASP A 8 6.82 -8.76 2.85
N PHE A 9 7.27 -7.54 3.12
CA PHE A 9 7.14 -6.43 2.18
C PHE A 9 7.86 -6.70 0.86
N LEU A 10 9.10 -7.20 0.91
CA LEU A 10 9.87 -7.56 -0.29
C LEU A 10 9.22 -8.72 -1.05
N GLN A 11 8.70 -9.73 -0.36
CA GLN A 11 7.97 -10.83 -0.99
C GLN A 11 6.71 -10.35 -1.70
N ASN A 12 5.90 -9.51 -1.07
CA ASN A 12 4.72 -8.91 -1.69
C ASN A 12 5.07 -7.99 -2.86
N TYR A 13 6.20 -7.27 -2.77
CA TYR A 13 6.66 -6.43 -3.88
C TYR A 13 7.16 -7.26 -5.08
N MET A 14 7.83 -8.39 -4.83
CA MET A 14 8.28 -9.29 -5.90
C MET A 14 7.16 -10.16 -6.49
N ASP A 15 6.04 -10.29 -5.80
CA ASP A 15 4.86 -11.00 -6.31
C ASP A 15 4.11 -10.15 -7.34
N THR A 16 4.34 -10.47 -8.62
CA THR A 16 3.70 -9.81 -9.76
C THR A 16 2.26 -10.27 -10.02
N SER A 17 1.74 -11.22 -9.24
CA SER A 17 0.35 -11.68 -9.39
C SER A 17 -0.67 -10.73 -8.73
N GLY A 18 -0.21 -9.94 -7.75
CA GLY A 18 -1.03 -8.98 -7.01
C GLY A 18 -0.73 -7.52 -7.39
N PRO A 19 -1.60 -6.57 -6.98
CA PRO A 19 -1.30 -5.16 -7.11
C PRO A 19 -0.12 -4.79 -6.20
N ILE A 20 0.67 -3.79 -6.60
CA ILE A 20 1.76 -3.26 -5.78
C ILE A 20 1.21 -2.69 -4.47
N PRO A 21 2.03 -2.68 -3.39
CA PRO A 21 1.62 -2.12 -2.11
C PRO A 21 1.03 -0.72 -2.24
N ASP A 22 -0.07 -0.47 -1.55
CA ASP A 22 -0.74 0.82 -1.54
C ASP A 22 -0.09 1.77 -0.53
N ILE A 23 1.03 2.37 -0.94
CA ILE A 23 1.80 3.32 -0.14
C ILE A 23 2.08 4.60 -0.92
N PRO A 24 2.27 5.75 -0.24
CA PRO A 24 2.50 7.04 -0.91
C PRO A 24 3.66 7.02 -1.92
N LEU A 25 4.71 6.24 -1.62
CA LEU A 25 5.89 6.08 -2.47
C LEU A 25 5.54 5.59 -3.89
N PHE A 26 4.53 4.72 -4.01
CA PHE A 26 4.19 4.09 -5.28
C PHE A 26 3.08 4.81 -6.05
N GLU A 27 2.40 5.80 -5.45
CA GLU A 27 1.31 6.53 -6.09
C GLU A 27 1.63 7.01 -7.53
N PRO A 28 2.80 7.62 -7.80
CA PRO A 28 3.14 8.08 -9.15
C PRO A 28 3.29 6.93 -10.16
N TYR A 29 3.55 5.70 -9.71
CA TYR A 29 3.87 4.55 -10.55
C TYR A 29 2.74 3.53 -10.64
N ARG A 30 1.69 3.63 -9.82
CA ARG A 30 0.57 2.65 -9.80
C ARG A 30 -0.07 2.41 -11.16
N HIS A 31 -0.17 3.47 -11.98
CA HIS A 31 -0.74 3.38 -13.32
C HIS A 31 0.17 2.69 -14.36
N LEU A 32 1.47 2.56 -14.05
CA LEU A 32 2.44 1.88 -14.92
C LEU A 32 2.42 0.37 -14.72
N ASP A 33 1.97 -0.11 -13.56
CA ASP A 33 1.81 -1.54 -13.29
C ASP A 33 0.43 -2.03 -13.79
N PRO A 34 0.37 -2.93 -14.79
CA PRO A 34 -0.90 -3.34 -15.40
C PRO A 34 -1.83 -4.10 -14.44
N VAL A 35 -1.26 -4.82 -13.47
CA VAL A 35 -2.05 -5.56 -12.45
C VAL A 35 -2.71 -4.57 -11.50
N THR A 36 -1.94 -3.61 -11.00
CA THR A 36 -2.42 -2.51 -10.15
C THR A 36 -3.42 -1.63 -10.88
N ALA A 37 -3.14 -1.22 -12.12
CA ALA A 37 -4.04 -0.38 -12.90
C ALA A 37 -5.42 -1.04 -13.09
N ARG A 38 -5.45 -2.34 -13.42
CA ARG A 38 -6.70 -3.10 -13.56
C ARG A 38 -7.43 -3.23 -12.22
N TYR A 39 -6.70 -3.48 -11.14
CA TYR A 39 -7.25 -3.57 -9.78
C TYR A 39 -7.87 -2.24 -9.33
N ASP A 40 -7.16 -1.14 -9.54
CA ASP A 40 -7.60 0.22 -9.19
C ASP A 40 -8.82 0.63 -10.02
N GLN A 41 -8.86 0.29 -11.32
CA GLN A 41 -10.01 0.53 -12.19
C GLN A 41 -11.26 -0.24 -11.72
N GLN A 42 -11.12 -1.51 -11.34
CA GLN A 42 -12.23 -2.33 -10.84
C GLN A 42 -12.81 -1.80 -9.53
N ARG A 43 -11.98 -1.17 -8.69
CA ARG A 43 -12.38 -0.62 -7.40
C ARG A 43 -12.76 0.86 -7.44
N GLY A 44 -12.58 1.53 -8.57
CA GLY A 44 -12.81 2.97 -8.69
C GLY A 44 -11.90 3.80 -7.79
N ARG A 45 -10.66 3.34 -7.56
CA ARG A 45 -9.68 4.05 -6.71
C ARG A 45 -9.32 5.39 -7.34
N ASN A 46 -9.24 6.45 -6.53
CA ASN A 46 -8.70 7.73 -6.97
C ASN A 46 -7.19 7.59 -7.28
N PRO A 47 -6.72 7.93 -8.50
CA PRO A 47 -5.30 7.85 -8.88
C PRO A 47 -4.40 8.89 -8.17
N ARG A 48 -4.99 9.83 -7.43
CA ARG A 48 -4.31 10.84 -6.61
C ARG A 48 -4.66 10.72 -5.13
N TYR A 49 -5.14 9.55 -4.71
CA TYR A 49 -5.57 9.26 -3.34
C TYR A 49 -4.59 9.80 -2.29
N TRP A 50 -3.30 9.50 -2.42
CA TRP A 50 -2.30 9.96 -1.45
C TRP A 50 -1.89 11.43 -1.63
N ILE A 51 -1.98 11.97 -2.84
CA ILE A 51 -1.48 13.32 -3.18
C ILE A 51 -2.49 14.39 -2.75
N ASP A 52 -3.78 14.10 -2.87
CA ASP A 52 -4.85 15.08 -2.61
C ASP A 52 -5.29 15.12 -1.13
N MET A 53 -4.71 14.26 -0.26
CA MET A 53 -4.95 14.30 1.19
C MET A 53 -4.34 15.54 1.83
N ASP A 54 -5.03 16.10 2.82
CA ASP A 54 -4.42 17.04 3.76
C ASP A 54 -3.50 16.33 4.77
N ASP A 55 -2.62 17.09 5.40
CA ASP A 55 -1.62 16.58 6.35
C ASP A 55 -2.22 15.78 7.50
N ALA A 56 -3.40 16.17 8.01
CA ALA A 56 -4.04 15.48 9.12
C ALA A 56 -4.61 14.13 8.68
N THR A 57 -5.27 14.08 7.52
CA THR A 57 -5.77 12.85 6.90
C THR A 57 -4.62 11.91 6.55
N PHE A 58 -3.56 12.44 5.93
CA PHE A 58 -2.36 11.67 5.60
C PHE A 58 -1.74 11.03 6.84
N LYS A 59 -1.58 11.80 7.91
CA LYS A 59 -1.05 11.30 9.17
C LYS A 59 -1.93 10.20 9.77
N ALA A 60 -3.24 10.37 9.76
CA ALA A 60 -4.17 9.38 10.28
C ALA A 60 -4.09 8.06 9.50
N GLU A 61 -4.01 8.10 8.17
CA GLU A 61 -3.88 6.90 7.33
C GLU A 61 -2.54 6.18 7.53
N VAL A 62 -1.44 6.92 7.64
CA VAL A 62 -0.12 6.34 7.94
C VAL A 62 -0.10 5.70 9.32
N ASP A 63 -0.66 6.37 10.33
CA ASP A 63 -0.77 5.84 11.68
C ASP A 63 -1.63 4.56 11.68
N ALA A 64 -2.76 4.55 10.95
CA ALA A 64 -3.59 3.35 10.79
C ALA A 64 -2.86 2.21 10.07
N MET A 65 -2.05 2.52 9.06
CA MET A 65 -1.20 1.52 8.37
C MET A 65 -0.22 0.88 9.35
N TRP A 66 0.45 1.68 10.20
CA TRP A 66 1.32 1.16 11.25
C TRP A 66 0.58 0.29 12.26
N GLN A 67 -0.62 0.70 12.69
CA GLN A 67 -1.43 -0.13 13.60
C GLN A 67 -1.79 -1.48 12.98
N ARG A 68 -2.13 -1.52 11.69
CA ARG A 68 -2.38 -2.79 10.97
C ARG A 68 -1.14 -3.68 11.00
N VAL A 69 0.05 -3.12 10.72
CA VAL A 69 1.32 -3.86 10.79
C VAL A 69 1.60 -4.40 12.19
N TYR A 70 1.36 -3.59 13.23
CA TYR A 70 1.53 -4.04 14.62
C TYR A 70 0.52 -5.09 15.06
N ALA A 71 -0.66 -5.11 14.45
CA ALA A 71 -1.71 -6.08 14.70
C ALA A 71 -1.53 -7.41 13.95
N ILE A 72 -0.57 -7.50 13.02
CA ILE A 72 -0.22 -8.77 12.37
C ILE A 72 0.42 -9.68 13.42
N ASP A 73 -0.37 -10.60 13.96
CA ASP A 73 0.07 -11.69 14.82
C ASP A 73 0.44 -12.88 13.93
N THR A 74 1.72 -12.98 13.56
CA THR A 74 2.27 -14.14 12.82
C THR A 74 2.92 -15.13 13.77
N PHE A 75 2.16 -15.61 14.75
CA PHE A 75 2.50 -16.75 15.60
C PHE A 75 1.40 -17.81 15.56
#